data_AF-A0A3M1JF98-F1
#
_entry.id   AF-A0A3M1JF98-F1
#
_cell.length_a   1.000
_cell.length_b   1.000
_cell.length_c   1.000
_cell.angle_alpha   90.00
_cell.angle_beta   90.00
_cell.angle_gamma   90.00
#
_symmetry.space_group_name_H-M   'P 1'
#
loop_
_entity.id
_entity.type
_entity.pdbx_description
1 polymer ?
#
loop_
_entity_poly.entity_id
_entity_poly.type
_entity_poly.pdbx_seq_one_letter_code
_entity_poly.pdbx_strand_id
1 'polypeptide(L)'
;MSFEWTLFGLRLLATALLVTFLGAALFIIWKDLQRAAEPPAPAAMPHLRVLAAADDPSLAVGDLLPLQPVTKLGRDPQNTVVLHDAAASAEHACVRRHNGRWRLEDLGSRNGTLLNDLPLTKPATLAGGDVIGIGGLRFQFQTESSKPHDS
;
A
#
# COMPACT_ATOMS: atom_id res chain seq x y z
N MET A 1 -49.19 -13.42 -7.46
CA MET A 1 -48.14 -14.40 -7.11
C MET A 1 -46.71 -13.90 -7.36
N SER A 2 -46.46 -12.99 -8.31
CA SER A 2 -45.11 -12.44 -8.58
C SER A 2 -44.57 -11.48 -7.51
N PHE A 3 -45.43 -10.73 -6.81
CA PHE A 3 -45.03 -9.67 -5.88
C PHE A 3 -44.32 -10.15 -4.60
N GLU A 4 -44.75 -11.30 -4.04
CA GLU A 4 -44.12 -11.90 -2.85
C GLU A 4 -42.69 -12.40 -3.14
N TRP A 5 -42.48 -13.00 -4.31
CA TRP A 5 -41.15 -13.43 -4.74
C TRP A 5 -40.21 -12.26 -5.01
N THR A 6 -40.73 -11.14 -5.55
CA THR A 6 -39.92 -9.93 -5.72
C THR A 6 -39.53 -9.30 -4.37
N LEU A 7 -40.43 -9.26 -3.40
CA LEU A 7 -40.12 -8.75 -2.06
C LEU A 7 -39.14 -9.67 -1.31
N PHE A 8 -39.31 -10.98 -1.42
CA PHE A 8 -38.38 -11.95 -0.84
C PHE A 8 -36.98 -11.83 -1.46
N GLY A 9 -36.90 -11.75 -2.80
CA GLY A 9 -35.65 -11.53 -3.52
C GLY A 9 -34.97 -10.21 -3.14
N LEU A 10 -35.74 -9.12 -3.01
CA LEU A 10 -35.22 -7.81 -2.59
C LEU A 10 -34.66 -7.83 -1.17
N ARG A 11 -35.34 -8.50 -0.22
CA ARG A 11 -34.87 -8.65 1.17
C ARG A 11 -33.58 -9.46 1.26
N LEU A 12 -33.49 -10.55 0.49
CA LEU A 12 -32.32 -11.41 0.47
C LEU A 12 -31.12 -10.67 -0.11
N LEU A 13 -31.34 -9.90 -1.18
CA LEU A 13 -30.32 -9.03 -1.78
C LEU A 13 -29.89 -7.91 -0.82
N ALA A 14 -30.83 -7.23 -0.15
CA ALA A 14 -30.52 -6.19 0.83
C ALA A 14 -29.74 -6.74 2.03
N THR A 15 -30.07 -7.93 2.50
CA THR A 15 -29.37 -8.60 3.61
C THR A 15 -27.96 -8.99 3.19
N ALA A 16 -27.79 -9.57 1.99
CA ALA A 16 -26.48 -9.87 1.45
C ALA A 16 -25.61 -8.61 1.32
N LEU A 17 -26.16 -7.52 0.75
CA LEU A 17 -25.46 -6.24 0.66
C LEU A 17 -25.05 -5.71 2.04
N LEU A 18 -25.96 -5.74 3.02
CA LEU A 18 -25.66 -5.27 4.37
C LEU A 18 -24.58 -6.13 5.06
N VAL A 19 -24.63 -7.46 4.94
CA VAL A 19 -23.63 -8.36 5.51
C VAL A 19 -22.27 -8.18 4.83
N THR A 20 -22.24 -8.04 3.51
CA THR A 20 -20.97 -7.76 2.79
C THR A 20 -20.39 -6.41 3.20
N PHE A 21 -21.21 -5.37 3.34
CA PHE A 21 -20.79 -4.06 3.80
C PHE A 21 -20.24 -4.11 5.24
N LEU A 22 -20.95 -4.78 6.15
CA LEU A 22 -20.52 -4.94 7.54
C LEU A 22 -19.22 -5.74 7.64
N GLY A 23 -19.10 -6.83 6.88
CA GLY A 23 -17.89 -7.65 6.80
C GLY A 23 -16.69 -6.86 6.27
N ALA A 24 -16.87 -6.08 5.20
CA ALA A 24 -15.83 -5.22 4.65
C ALA A 24 -15.38 -4.13 5.64
N ALA A 25 -16.33 -3.50 6.35
CA ALA A 25 -16.02 -2.50 7.36
C ALA A 25 -15.22 -3.10 8.54
N LEU A 26 -15.64 -4.27 9.04
CA LEU A 26 -14.91 -4.99 10.08
C LEU A 26 -13.52 -5.42 9.63
N PHE A 27 -13.36 -5.88 8.39
CA PHE A 27 -12.07 -6.24 7.82
C PHE A 27 -11.11 -5.05 7.72
N ILE A 28 -11.60 -3.88 7.31
CA ILE A 28 -10.81 -2.64 7.24
C ILE A 28 -10.36 -2.21 8.64
N ILE A 29 -11.27 -2.20 9.62
CA ILE A 29 -10.97 -1.81 11.00
C ILE A 29 -9.99 -2.79 11.64
N TRP A 30 -10.22 -4.10 11.46
CA TRP A 30 -9.34 -5.14 11.98
C TRP A 30 -7.93 -5.03 11.40
N LYS A 31 -7.80 -4.75 10.10
CA LYS A 31 -6.51 -4.48 9.46
C LYS A 31 -5.81 -3.25 10.07
N ASP A 32 -6.53 -2.17 10.33
CA ASP A 32 -5.95 -0.98 10.98
C ASP A 32 -5.55 -1.22 12.44
N LEU A 33 -6.31 -2.05 13.17
CA LEU A 33 -5.96 -2.47 14.53
C LEU A 33 -4.72 -3.36 14.56
N GLN A 34 -4.57 -4.27 13.60
CA GLN A 34 -3.35 -5.08 13.48
C GLN A 34 -2.12 -4.22 13.17
N ARG A 35 -2.26 -3.22 12.27
CA ARG A 35 -1.20 -2.23 12.03
C ARG A 35 -0.79 -1.52 13.30
N ALA A 36 -1.74 -1.16 14.17
CA ALA A 36 -1.45 -0.52 15.45
C ALA A 36 -0.81 -1.47 16.48
N ALA A 37 -1.13 -2.77 16.41
CA ALA A 37 -0.65 -3.79 17.35
C ALA A 37 0.75 -4.33 17.04
N GLU A 38 1.22 -4.24 15.80
CA GLU A 38 2.58 -4.68 15.48
C GLU A 38 3.61 -3.80 16.23
N PRO A 39 4.43 -4.38 17.14
CA PRO A 39 5.44 -3.64 17.89
C PRO A 39 6.49 -3.10 16.91
N PRO A 40 7.11 -1.94 17.19
CA PRO A 40 8.17 -1.42 16.33
C PRO A 40 9.32 -2.43 16.30
N ALA A 41 9.45 -3.15 15.19
CA ALA A 41 10.51 -4.15 15.03
C ALA A 41 11.87 -3.47 15.27
N PRO A 42 12.69 -4.00 16.20
CA PRO A 42 13.99 -3.43 16.47
C PRO A 42 14.92 -3.67 15.27
N ALA A 43 15.44 -2.58 14.71
CA ALA A 43 16.66 -2.53 13.89
C ALA A 43 16.78 -3.43 12.62
N ALA A 44 15.70 -4.01 12.09
CA ALA A 44 15.74 -4.61 10.76
C ALA A 44 15.87 -3.51 9.69
N MET A 45 16.79 -3.65 8.73
CA MET A 45 16.96 -2.68 7.64
C MET A 45 15.74 -2.75 6.72
N PRO A 46 14.83 -1.76 6.78
CA PRO A 46 13.63 -1.79 5.96
C PRO A 46 14.03 -1.46 4.52
N HIS A 47 13.43 -2.17 3.59
CA HIS A 47 13.70 -1.98 2.17
C HIS A 47 12.40 -2.08 1.36
N LEU A 48 12.41 -1.42 0.20
CA LEU A 48 11.39 -1.58 -0.81
C LEU A 48 11.90 -2.57 -1.85
N ARG A 49 11.23 -3.70 -1.98
CA ARG A 49 11.48 -4.65 -3.06
C ARG A 49 10.69 -4.24 -4.29
N VAL A 50 11.34 -4.09 -5.43
CA VAL A 50 10.66 -3.77 -6.69
C VAL A 50 9.91 -5.02 -7.17
N LEU A 51 8.58 -4.94 -7.26
CA LEU A 51 7.73 -6.01 -7.82
C LEU A 51 7.45 -5.78 -9.31
N ALA A 52 7.34 -4.52 -9.73
CA ALA A 52 7.19 -4.13 -11.12
C ALA A 52 7.93 -2.82 -11.37
N ALA A 53 8.83 -2.83 -12.35
CA ALA A 53 9.67 -1.69 -12.71
C ALA A 53 9.10 -0.83 -13.86
N ALA A 54 7.91 -1.15 -14.38
CA ALA A 54 7.36 -0.50 -15.57
C ALA A 54 8.43 -0.38 -16.69
N ASP A 55 8.47 0.75 -17.40
CA ASP A 55 9.51 1.07 -18.39
C ASP A 55 10.68 1.87 -17.77
N ASP A 56 10.88 1.81 -16.45
CA ASP A 56 11.98 2.50 -15.77
C ASP A 56 13.30 1.74 -15.98
N PRO A 57 14.29 2.29 -16.72
CA PRO A 57 15.54 1.59 -17.01
C PRO A 57 16.47 1.50 -15.79
N SER A 58 16.20 2.25 -14.72
CA SER A 58 17.03 2.30 -13.52
C SER A 58 16.66 1.28 -12.46
N LEU A 59 15.52 0.60 -12.63
CA LEU A 59 14.98 -0.37 -11.68
C LEU A 59 14.77 -1.72 -12.37
N ALA A 60 15.16 -2.79 -11.70
CA ALA A 60 14.84 -4.15 -12.09
C ALA A 60 13.90 -4.81 -11.08
N VAL A 61 13.03 -5.69 -11.57
CA VAL A 61 12.17 -6.49 -10.69
C VAL A 61 13.05 -7.35 -9.79
N GLY A 62 12.82 -7.26 -8.48
CA GLY A 62 13.61 -7.92 -7.45
C GLY A 62 14.62 -7.01 -6.75
N ASP A 63 14.89 -5.81 -7.28
CA ASP A 63 15.81 -4.85 -6.65
C ASP A 63 15.35 -4.49 -5.24
N LEU A 64 16.32 -4.33 -4.34
CA LEU A 64 16.10 -3.96 -2.96
C LEU A 64 16.59 -2.53 -2.74
N LEU A 65 15.65 -1.62 -2.52
CA LEU A 65 15.93 -0.21 -2.27
C LEU A 65 15.92 0.03 -0.76
N PRO A 66 17.07 0.35 -0.13
CA PRO A 66 17.11 0.56 1.32
C PRO A 66 16.33 1.83 1.70
N LEU A 67 15.52 1.73 2.75
CA LEU A 67 14.76 2.87 3.26
C LEU A 67 15.56 3.68 4.27
N GLN A 68 15.66 4.98 3.99
CA GLN A 68 16.13 5.99 4.94
C GLN A 68 14.96 6.48 5.80
N PRO A 69 15.19 7.08 7.00
CA PRO A 69 14.13 7.59 7.86
C PRO A 69 13.13 8.53 7.15
N VAL A 70 13.59 9.23 6.12
CA VAL A 70 12.76 9.92 5.14
C VAL A 70 13.22 9.47 3.77
N THR A 71 12.38 8.74 3.06
CA THR A 71 12.63 8.30 1.68
C THR A 71 11.57 8.91 0.79
N LYS A 72 11.98 9.86 -0.07
CA LYS A 72 11.08 10.43 -1.08
C LYS A 72 11.13 9.59 -2.35
N LEU A 73 9.98 9.42 -2.98
CA LEU A 73 9.82 8.74 -4.26
C LEU A 73 9.21 9.71 -5.27
N GLY A 74 9.80 9.80 -6.46
CA GLY A 74 9.29 10.63 -7.53
C GLY A 74 10.28 10.79 -8.67
N ARG A 75 9.86 11.48 -9.73
CA ARG A 75 10.66 11.66 -10.95
C ARG A 75 11.75 12.71 -10.81
N ASP A 76 11.65 13.59 -9.81
CA ASP A 76 12.69 14.57 -9.55
C ASP A 76 13.99 13.88 -9.09
N PRO A 77 15.17 14.23 -9.64
CA PRO A 77 16.45 13.68 -9.23
C PRO A 77 16.83 14.00 -7.77
N GLN A 78 16.16 14.95 -7.12
CA GLN A 78 16.35 15.24 -5.70
C GLN A 78 15.68 14.23 -4.76
N ASN A 79 14.86 13.31 -5.29
CA ASN A 79 14.25 12.26 -4.48
C ASN A 79 15.27 11.18 -4.11
N THR A 80 15.02 10.52 -2.98
CA THR A 80 15.84 9.39 -2.53
C THR A 80 15.74 8.20 -3.48
N VAL A 81 14.54 7.96 -4.01
CA VAL A 81 14.27 6.99 -5.07
C VAL A 81 13.74 7.75 -6.28
N VAL A 82 14.57 7.83 -7.31
CA VAL A 82 14.22 8.49 -8.57
C VAL A 82 13.45 7.52 -9.44
N LEU A 83 12.27 7.93 -9.89
CA LEU A 83 11.36 7.12 -10.70
C LEU A 83 11.31 7.67 -12.13
N HIS A 84 11.72 6.87 -13.11
CA HIS A 84 11.64 7.20 -14.53
C HIS A 84 10.33 6.73 -15.17
N ASP A 85 9.21 6.89 -14.44
CA ASP A 85 7.87 6.63 -14.95
C ASP A 85 7.18 7.97 -15.26
N ALA A 86 6.59 8.09 -16.46
CA ALA A 86 5.82 9.26 -16.86
C ALA A 86 4.56 9.48 -16.00
N ALA A 87 4.03 8.42 -15.39
CA ALA A 87 2.94 8.47 -14.45
C ALA A 87 3.37 8.89 -13.03
N ALA A 88 4.67 8.93 -12.74
CA ALA A 88 5.19 9.47 -11.49
C ALA A 88 5.23 11.01 -11.51
N SER A 89 4.98 11.62 -10.35
CA SER A 89 5.08 13.09 -10.18
C SER A 89 6.51 13.45 -9.75
N ALA A 90 6.89 14.72 -9.89
CA ALA A 90 8.24 15.19 -9.51
C ALA A 90 8.56 14.82 -8.06
N GLU A 91 7.75 15.24 -7.11
CA GLU A 91 7.67 14.68 -5.75
C GLU A 91 6.34 13.93 -5.66
N HIS A 92 6.36 12.59 -5.62
CA HIS A 92 5.13 11.79 -5.71
C HIS A 92 4.67 11.31 -4.32
N ALA A 93 5.54 10.60 -3.62
CA ALA A 93 5.23 10.02 -2.32
C ALA A 93 6.43 10.10 -1.38
N CYS A 94 6.15 9.97 -0.09
CA CYS A 94 7.16 9.93 0.96
C CYS A 94 6.90 8.77 1.90
N VAL A 95 7.92 7.95 2.12
CA VAL A 95 7.96 6.95 3.17
C VAL A 95 8.78 7.53 4.32
N ARG A 96 8.12 7.79 5.46
CA ARG A 96 8.74 8.41 6.64
C ARG A 96 8.62 7.52 7.86
N ARG A 97 9.69 7.42 8.62
CA ARG A 97 9.70 6.78 9.94
C ARG A 97 9.30 7.78 11.01
N HIS A 98 8.24 7.48 11.76
CA HIS A 98 7.72 8.32 12.85
C HIS A 98 7.30 7.43 14.03
N ASN A 99 7.76 7.73 15.25
CA ASN A 99 7.51 6.93 16.46
C ASN A 99 7.80 5.43 16.29
N GLY A 100 8.90 5.11 15.59
CA GLY A 100 9.30 3.72 15.31
C GLY A 100 8.47 3.01 14.25
N ARG A 101 7.44 3.66 13.68
CA ARG A 101 6.56 3.11 12.62
C ARG A 101 6.87 3.76 11.28
N TRP A 102 6.73 3.01 10.20
CA TRP A 102 6.84 3.53 8.84
C TRP A 102 5.48 4.00 8.36
N ARG A 103 5.42 5.19 7.76
CA ARG A 103 4.20 5.75 7.19
C ARG A 103 4.44 6.16 5.75
N LEU A 104 3.47 5.86 4.90
CA LEU A 104 3.41 6.31 3.52
C LEU A 104 2.48 7.52 3.43
N GLU A 105 2.93 8.54 2.73
CA GLU A 105 2.22 9.79 2.48
C GLU A 105 2.33 10.14 0.99
N ASP A 106 1.19 10.43 0.35
CA ASP A 106 1.16 11.01 -0.99
C ASP A 106 1.41 12.52 -0.89
N LEU A 107 2.29 13.07 -1.73
CA LEU A 107 2.70 14.47 -1.69
C LEU A 107 1.87 15.38 -2.62
N GLY A 108 0.63 14.99 -2.93
CA GLY A 108 -0.22 15.69 -3.89
C GLY A 108 0.08 15.29 -5.32
N SER A 109 0.35 14.00 -5.54
CA SER A 109 0.69 13.47 -6.85
C SER A 109 -0.50 13.53 -7.82
N ARG A 110 -0.22 13.64 -9.12
CA ARG A 110 -1.26 13.77 -10.14
C ARG A 110 -2.13 12.50 -10.28
N ASN A 111 -1.51 11.33 -10.19
CA ASN A 111 -2.17 10.04 -10.42
C ASN A 111 -2.52 9.33 -9.10
N GLY A 112 -2.12 9.89 -7.97
CA GLY A 112 -2.26 9.28 -6.66
C GLY A 112 -1.26 8.15 -6.41
N THR A 113 -1.07 7.86 -5.13
CA THR A 113 -0.35 6.68 -4.65
C THR A 113 -1.36 5.57 -4.32
N LEU A 114 -1.05 4.33 -4.67
CA LEU A 114 -1.82 3.15 -4.27
C LEU A 114 -1.13 2.43 -3.11
N LEU A 115 -1.92 1.90 -2.17
CA LEU A 115 -1.47 1.00 -1.12
C LEU A 115 -2.35 -0.25 -1.13
N ASN A 116 -1.77 -1.41 -1.47
CA ASN A 116 -2.45 -2.68 -1.72
C ASN A 116 -3.59 -2.51 -2.73
N ASP A 117 -3.28 -1.89 -3.87
CA ASP A 117 -4.20 -1.57 -4.97
C ASP A 117 -5.38 -0.64 -4.61
N LEU A 118 -5.38 -0.04 -3.42
CA LEU A 118 -6.36 0.95 -2.99
C LEU A 118 -5.75 2.36 -3.00
N PRO A 119 -6.48 3.40 -3.44
CA PRO A 119 -5.97 4.77 -3.45
C PRO A 119 -5.71 5.28 -2.03
N LEU A 120 -4.51 5.84 -1.84
CA LEU A 120 -4.09 6.44 -0.59
C LEU A 120 -4.66 7.86 -0.48
N THR A 121 -5.65 8.03 0.40
CA THR A 121 -6.31 9.34 0.64
C THR A 121 -5.76 10.07 1.87
N LYS A 122 -5.12 9.35 2.80
CA LYS A 122 -4.53 9.89 4.04
C LYS A 122 -3.23 9.15 4.34
N PRO A 123 -2.30 9.75 5.10
CA PRO A 123 -1.07 9.07 5.52
C PRO A 123 -1.36 7.76 6.26
N ALA A 124 -0.89 6.64 5.70
CA ALA A 124 -1.14 5.30 6.23
C ALA A 124 0.14 4.70 6.82
N THR A 125 -0.01 3.89 7.87
CA THR A 125 1.10 3.11 8.43
C THR A 125 1.35 1.90 7.54
N LEU A 126 2.62 1.69 7.17
CA LEU A 126 3.08 0.53 6.40
C LEU A 126 3.38 -0.64 7.33
N ALA A 127 2.94 -1.83 6.92
CA ALA A 127 3.27 -3.12 7.53
C ALA A 127 4.04 -3.99 6.55
N GLY A 128 4.84 -4.93 7.07
CA GLY A 128 5.64 -5.83 6.22
C GLY A 128 4.76 -6.59 5.21
N GLY A 129 5.15 -6.57 3.94
CA GLY A 129 4.40 -7.16 2.83
C GLY A 129 3.48 -6.20 2.10
N ASP A 130 3.21 -4.99 2.62
CA ASP A 130 2.38 -3.99 1.95
C ASP A 130 2.97 -3.59 0.59
N VAL A 131 2.11 -3.46 -0.43
CA VAL A 131 2.49 -3.08 -1.78
C VAL A 131 2.11 -1.63 -2.06
N ILE A 132 3.09 -0.84 -2.47
CA ILE A 132 2.96 0.57 -2.84
C ILE A 132 2.95 0.64 -4.37
N GLY A 133 1.92 1.26 -4.94
CA GLY A 133 1.81 1.50 -6.37
C GLY A 133 1.99 2.97 -6.72
N ILE A 134 2.84 3.25 -7.70
CA ILE A 134 3.06 4.59 -8.26
C ILE A 134 3.05 4.44 -9.77
N GLY A 135 1.97 4.84 -10.44
CA GLY A 135 1.83 4.62 -11.87
C GLY A 135 1.93 3.12 -12.24
N GLY A 136 2.85 2.79 -13.14
CA GLY A 136 3.16 1.41 -13.54
C GLY A 136 4.06 0.67 -12.55
N LEU A 137 4.67 1.38 -11.60
CA LEU A 137 5.60 0.81 -10.64
C LEU A 137 4.86 0.15 -9.47
N ARG A 138 5.44 -0.94 -8.95
CA ARG A 138 4.99 -1.62 -7.74
C ARG A 138 6.17 -1.93 -6.85
N PHE A 139 6.07 -1.56 -5.58
CA PHE A 139 7.10 -1.76 -4.56
C PHE A 139 6.50 -2.50 -3.36
N GLN A 140 7.14 -3.54 -2.87
CA GLN A 140 6.75 -4.19 -1.63
C GLN A 140 7.59 -3.66 -0.48
N PHE A 141 6.94 -3.16 0.57
CA PHE A 141 7.58 -2.80 1.81
C PHE A 141 7.94 -4.05 2.61
N GLN A 142 9.23 -4.24 2.89
CA GLN A 142 9.73 -5.35 3.68
C GLN A 142 10.52 -4.82 4.87
N THR A 143 10.11 -5.24 6.06
CA THR A 143 10.93 -5.16 7.28
C THR A 143 11.49 -6.55 7.47
N GLU A 144 12.82 -6.69 7.53
CA GLU A 144 13.45 -8.00 7.63
C GLU A 144 13.08 -8.70 8.95
N SER A 145 11.98 -9.45 8.90
CA SER A 145 11.62 -10.58 9.76
C SER A 145 10.79 -11.62 8.98
N SER A 146 10.74 -11.52 7.65
CA SER A 146 10.29 -12.63 6.81
C SER A 146 11.42 -13.64 6.70
N LYS A 147 11.46 -14.56 7.67
CA LYS A 147 12.09 -15.87 7.49
C LYS A 147 11.69 -16.40 6.10
N PRO A 148 12.64 -16.89 5.27
CA PRO A 148 12.30 -17.43 3.96
C PRO A 148 11.38 -18.64 4.19
N HIS A 149 10.15 -18.58 3.70
CA HIS A 149 9.35 -19.79 3.49
C HIS A 149 9.77 -20.34 2.14
N ASP A 150 10.89 -21.07 2.16
CA ASP A 150 11.30 -21.96 1.09
C ASP A 150 10.50 -23.26 1.26
N SER A 151 9.70 -23.64 0.26
CA SER A 151 9.28 -25.00 -0.08
C SER A 151 8.55 -24.99 -1.43
#